data_AF-A0A5C2M7R9-F1
#
_entry.id   AF-A0A5C2M7R9-F1
#
_cell.length_a   1.000
_cell.length_b   1.000
_cell.length_c   1.000
_cell.angle_alpha   90.00
_cell.angle_beta   90.00
_cell.angle_gamma   90.00
#
_symmetry.space_group_name_H-M   'P 1'
#
loop_
_entity.id
_entity.type
_entity.pdbx_description
1 polymer ?
#
loop_
_entity_poly.entity_id
_entity_poly.type
_entity_poly.pdbx_seq_one_letter_code
_entity_poly.pdbx_strand_id
1 'polypeptide(L)'
;MTSVTSLFSPVEADLCVLTENLKALIGAQHAVLSAAAEHLFAASGKRIRPAIVFLVSRATLPDQGITPRHCRLAEITEMIHTASLFHDDVVDQAQLRRGVPTVNSVFGNRVAIQAGDFLFAQASWYLADLDNLQVVKLLSQVIKDFAEGEIRQGFNRFDTSITLDDYLLKTYYKTASLIANSAKAAAVLSEAPPETIEAMYTYGKNLGLAFQIVDDILDFTRSTAELGKPAGSDLRDGNLTAPVLFALPKAPYLHTLIEREFSEEGDLETALNLVRQSGAIEDARNLAKEYAQAALPALEVLPPSEPRQALSQLTDYVLERLY
;
A
#
# COMPACT_ATOMS: atom_id res chain seq x y z
N MET A 1 11.41 19.49 5.95
CA MET A 1 10.71 18.20 6.14
C MET A 1 9.26 18.51 6.44
N THR A 2 8.40 18.35 5.46
CA THR A 2 6.95 18.52 5.58
C THR A 2 6.44 17.30 6.34
N SER A 3 5.83 17.47 7.52
CA SER A 3 5.31 16.31 8.26
C SER A 3 4.09 15.75 7.52
N VAL A 4 3.88 14.44 7.54
CA VAL A 4 2.68 13.79 6.95
C VAL A 4 1.39 14.48 7.42
N THR A 5 1.39 14.93 8.68
CA THR A 5 0.26 15.62 9.30
C THR A 5 -0.06 16.95 8.59
N SER A 6 0.95 17.70 8.12
CA SER A 6 0.69 18.93 7.37
C SER A 6 0.22 18.67 5.93
N LEU A 7 0.64 17.56 5.30
CA LEU A 7 0.15 17.18 3.96
C LEU A 7 -1.36 16.89 3.94
N PHE A 8 -1.89 16.35 5.03
CA PHE A 8 -3.31 15.97 5.12
C PHE A 8 -4.19 17.02 5.78
N SER A 9 -3.65 18.22 6.06
CA SER A 9 -4.42 19.35 6.59
C SER A 9 -5.72 19.63 5.82
N PRO A 10 -5.78 19.56 4.47
CA PRO A 10 -7.02 19.80 3.73
C PRO A 10 -8.14 18.78 4.00
N VAL A 11 -7.82 17.62 4.56
CA VAL A 11 -8.74 16.48 4.77
C VAL A 11 -8.68 15.92 6.19
N GLU A 12 -8.05 16.64 7.13
CA GLU A 12 -7.82 16.15 8.49
C GLU A 12 -9.14 15.88 9.23
N ALA A 13 -10.10 16.80 9.12
CA ALA A 13 -11.43 16.61 9.69
C ALA A 13 -12.14 15.38 9.13
N ASP A 14 -12.01 15.12 7.82
CA ASP A 14 -12.62 13.97 7.16
C ASP A 14 -12.00 12.64 7.65
N LEU A 15 -10.68 12.63 7.85
CA LEU A 15 -9.95 11.48 8.41
C LEU A 15 -10.31 11.19 9.87
N CYS A 16 -10.58 12.23 10.67
CA CYS A 16 -11.08 12.06 12.04
C CYS A 16 -12.45 11.38 12.04
N VAL A 17 -13.39 11.86 11.22
CA VAL A 17 -14.73 11.26 11.09
C VAL A 17 -14.65 9.82 10.60
N LEU A 18 -13.82 9.55 9.59
CA LEU A 18 -13.60 8.19 9.08
C LEU A 18 -13.10 7.24 10.17
N THR A 19 -12.21 7.71 11.05
CA THR A 19 -11.67 6.88 12.14
C THR A 19 -12.76 6.49 13.13
N GLU A 20 -13.64 7.42 13.51
CA GLU A 20 -14.75 7.13 14.42
C GLU A 20 -15.80 6.22 13.77
N ASN A 21 -16.11 6.45 12.48
CA ASN A 21 -17.03 5.58 11.74
C ASN A 21 -16.50 4.15 11.64
N LEU A 22 -15.22 3.97 11.28
CA LEU A 22 -14.64 2.63 11.17
C LEU A 22 -14.64 1.87 12.50
N LYS A 23 -14.40 2.55 13.63
CA LYS A 23 -14.54 1.93 14.96
C LYS A 23 -15.99 1.48 15.21
N ALA A 24 -16.96 2.33 14.90
CA ALA A 24 -18.38 2.00 15.09
C ALA A 24 -18.83 0.84 14.19
N LEU A 25 -18.36 0.81 12.94
CA LEU A 25 -18.71 -0.22 11.95
C LEU A 25 -18.22 -1.61 12.35
N ILE A 26 -17.02 -1.72 12.92
CA ILE A 26 -16.42 -3.01 13.26
C ILE A 26 -16.77 -3.45 14.69
N GLY A 27 -16.99 -2.51 15.62
CA GLY A 27 -17.23 -2.80 17.04
C GLY A 27 -18.63 -3.32 17.38
N ALA A 28 -19.60 -3.30 16.45
CA ALA A 28 -21.00 -3.41 16.82
C ALA A 28 -21.53 -4.82 17.15
N GLN A 29 -20.85 -5.91 16.78
CA GLN A 29 -21.47 -7.26 16.84
C GLN A 29 -20.62 -8.43 17.36
N HIS A 30 -19.28 -8.33 17.43
CA HIS A 30 -18.44 -9.45 17.92
C HIS A 30 -17.20 -8.95 18.68
N ALA A 31 -17.04 -9.39 19.94
CA ALA A 31 -15.92 -8.98 20.80
C ALA A 31 -14.54 -9.27 20.20
N VAL A 32 -14.41 -10.36 19.45
CA VAL A 32 -13.16 -10.74 18.77
C VAL A 32 -12.84 -9.80 17.61
N LEU A 33 -13.85 -9.40 16.84
CA LEU A 33 -13.69 -8.42 15.76
C LEU A 33 -13.43 -7.03 16.31
N SER A 34 -14.05 -6.66 17.44
CA SER A 34 -13.77 -5.41 18.14
C SER A 34 -12.32 -5.35 18.61
N ALA A 35 -11.81 -6.42 19.24
CA ALA A 35 -10.42 -6.47 19.70
C ALA A 35 -9.41 -6.44 18.54
N ALA A 36 -9.71 -7.12 17.43
CA ALA A 36 -8.91 -7.07 16.21
C ALA A 36 -8.90 -5.67 15.57
N ALA A 37 -10.06 -5.01 15.52
CA ALA A 37 -10.20 -3.64 15.03
C ALA A 37 -9.51 -2.63 15.93
N GLU A 38 -9.64 -2.75 17.24
CA GLU A 38 -8.97 -1.91 18.22
C GLU A 38 -7.44 -2.01 18.07
N HIS A 39 -6.89 -3.22 17.94
CA HIS A 39 -5.46 -3.41 17.67
C HIS A 39 -5.01 -2.68 16.40
N LEU A 40 -5.82 -2.71 15.35
CA LEU A 40 -5.48 -2.14 14.06
C LEU A 40 -5.67 -0.61 13.99
N PHE A 41 -6.66 -0.06 14.71
CA PHE A 41 -6.90 1.39 14.77
C PHE A 41 -6.07 2.09 15.85
N ALA A 42 -5.66 1.39 16.90
CA ALA A 42 -4.71 1.89 17.89
C ALA A 42 -3.29 2.00 17.32
N ALA A 43 -2.94 1.12 16.37
CA ALA A 43 -1.72 1.27 15.58
C ALA A 43 -1.88 2.45 14.62
N SER A 44 -1.19 3.56 14.91
CA SER A 44 -1.21 4.81 14.14
C SER A 44 -0.78 4.59 12.67
N GLY A 45 -1.71 4.18 11.82
CA GLY A 45 -1.51 4.17 10.38
C GLY A 45 -1.44 5.59 9.86
N LYS A 46 -0.58 5.86 8.87
CA LYS A 46 -0.48 7.17 8.22
C LYS A 46 -1.72 7.55 7.39
N ARG A 47 -2.74 6.66 7.32
CA ARG A 47 -4.04 6.82 6.61
C ARG A 47 -3.92 7.40 5.20
N ILE A 48 -2.83 7.07 4.49
CA ILE A 48 -2.52 7.63 3.17
C ILE A 48 -3.61 7.28 2.14
N ARG A 49 -4.11 6.03 2.17
CA ARG A 49 -5.12 5.54 1.22
C ARG A 49 -6.45 6.31 1.32
N PRO A 50 -7.11 6.42 2.49
CA PRO A 50 -8.32 7.23 2.62
C PRO A 50 -8.04 8.73 2.42
N ALA A 51 -6.86 9.24 2.79
CA ALA A 51 -6.49 10.62 2.52
C ALA A 51 -6.47 10.92 1.02
N ILE A 52 -5.92 10.03 0.19
CA ILE A 52 -5.95 10.17 -1.27
C ILE A 52 -7.40 10.21 -1.79
N VAL A 53 -8.29 9.35 -1.28
CA VAL A 53 -9.71 9.40 -1.66
C VAL A 53 -10.29 10.78 -1.38
N PHE A 54 -10.12 11.30 -0.16
CA PHE A 54 -10.65 12.62 0.19
C PHE A 54 -10.03 13.76 -0.59
N LEU A 55 -8.71 13.73 -0.80
CA LEU A 55 -8.00 14.76 -1.57
C LEU A 55 -8.48 14.80 -3.02
N VAL A 56 -8.63 13.62 -3.65
CA VAL A 56 -9.19 13.53 -5.00
C VAL A 56 -10.63 14.03 -5.01
N SER A 57 -11.48 13.58 -4.09
CA SER A 57 -12.89 14.02 -4.01
C SER A 57 -13.03 15.54 -3.86
N ARG A 58 -12.20 16.18 -3.04
CA ARG A 58 -12.20 17.64 -2.89
C ARG A 58 -11.64 18.35 -4.12
N ALA A 59 -10.62 17.79 -4.77
CA ALA A 59 -10.05 18.37 -5.97
C ALA A 59 -11.00 18.28 -7.19
N THR A 60 -11.86 17.26 -7.24
CA THR A 60 -12.87 17.07 -8.30
C THR A 60 -14.18 17.80 -8.02
N LEU A 61 -14.47 18.16 -6.76
CA LEU A 61 -15.67 18.91 -6.33
C LEU A 61 -15.33 20.17 -5.51
N PRO A 62 -14.58 21.14 -6.07
CA PRO A 62 -14.11 22.31 -5.31
C PRO A 62 -15.25 23.15 -4.70
N ASP A 63 -16.40 23.23 -5.36
CA ASP A 63 -17.52 24.09 -4.94
C ASP A 63 -18.61 23.34 -4.16
N GLN A 64 -18.68 22.02 -4.28
CA GLN A 64 -19.76 21.19 -3.71
C GLN A 64 -19.33 20.49 -2.41
N GLY A 65 -18.03 20.28 -2.23
CA GLY A 65 -17.49 19.48 -1.13
C GLY A 65 -17.74 17.98 -1.30
N ILE A 66 -17.21 17.19 -0.38
CA ILE A 66 -17.34 15.73 -0.42
C ILE A 66 -18.74 15.29 0.01
N THR A 67 -19.24 14.23 -0.62
CA THR A 67 -20.55 13.63 -0.31
C THR A 67 -20.41 12.44 0.64
N PRO A 68 -21.50 11.98 1.30
CA PRO A 68 -21.46 10.76 2.12
C PRO A 68 -20.95 9.52 1.38
N ARG A 69 -21.15 9.45 0.05
CA ARG A 69 -20.62 8.37 -0.79
C ARG A 69 -19.09 8.38 -0.87
N HIS A 70 -18.46 9.55 -0.88
CA HIS A 70 -17.00 9.67 -0.84
C HIS A 70 -16.42 9.24 0.52
N CYS A 71 -17.07 9.62 1.62
CA CYS A 71 -16.70 9.14 2.96
C CYS A 71 -16.81 7.62 3.05
N ARG A 72 -17.92 7.05 2.55
CA ARG A 72 -18.12 5.61 2.50
C ARG A 72 -17.09 4.90 1.62
N LEU A 73 -16.70 5.48 0.50
CA LEU A 73 -15.62 4.95 -0.35
C LEU A 73 -14.28 4.91 0.41
N ALA A 74 -13.91 5.98 1.13
CA ALA A 74 -12.69 6.02 1.92
C ALA A 74 -12.69 4.95 3.03
N GLU A 75 -13.83 4.72 3.68
CA GLU A 75 -14.02 3.64 4.65
C GLU A 75 -13.84 2.25 4.00
N ILE A 76 -14.46 2.02 2.83
CA ILE A 76 -14.33 0.77 2.05
C ILE A 76 -12.86 0.51 1.68
N THR A 77 -12.17 1.53 1.18
CA THR A 77 -10.74 1.45 0.83
C THR A 77 -9.89 1.00 2.02
N GLU A 78 -10.14 1.57 3.21
CA GLU A 78 -9.38 1.21 4.41
C GLU A 78 -9.78 -0.17 4.96
N MET A 79 -11.05 -0.58 4.85
CA MET A 79 -11.50 -1.93 5.21
C MET A 79 -10.85 -2.99 4.32
N ILE A 80 -10.80 -2.77 2.99
CA ILE A 80 -10.14 -3.67 2.04
C ILE A 80 -8.65 -3.79 2.35
N HIS A 81 -7.96 -2.67 2.61
CA HIS A 81 -6.57 -2.69 3.02
C HIS A 81 -6.36 -3.46 4.33
N THR A 82 -7.24 -3.21 5.31
CA THR A 82 -7.17 -3.84 6.63
C THR A 82 -7.35 -5.36 6.51
N ALA A 83 -8.32 -5.80 5.73
CA ALA A 83 -8.58 -7.22 5.48
C ALA A 83 -7.35 -7.91 4.88
N SER A 84 -6.71 -7.28 3.89
CA SER A 84 -5.50 -7.83 3.27
C SER A 84 -4.38 -8.01 4.30
N LEU A 85 -4.18 -7.05 5.20
CA LEU A 85 -3.16 -7.15 6.25
C LEU A 85 -3.39 -8.34 7.20
N PHE A 86 -4.64 -8.66 7.55
CA PHE A 86 -4.94 -9.80 8.40
C PHE A 86 -4.63 -11.13 7.72
N HIS A 87 -4.86 -11.21 6.41
CA HIS A 87 -4.51 -12.40 5.62
C HIS A 87 -2.99 -12.48 5.43
N ASP A 88 -2.32 -11.39 5.09
CA ASP A 88 -0.86 -11.31 4.94
C ASP A 88 -0.15 -11.72 6.22
N ASP A 89 -0.58 -11.24 7.39
CA ASP A 89 0.03 -11.58 8.68
C ASP A 89 -0.02 -13.09 8.98
N VAL A 90 -1.05 -13.79 8.49
CA VAL A 90 -1.17 -15.24 8.59
C VAL A 90 -0.24 -15.96 7.61
N VAL A 91 -0.18 -15.48 6.36
CA VAL A 91 0.68 -16.05 5.31
C VAL A 91 2.17 -15.89 5.69
N ASP A 92 2.55 -14.70 6.14
CA ASP A 92 3.92 -14.35 6.53
C ASP A 92 4.28 -14.80 7.95
N GLN A 93 3.34 -15.40 8.69
CA GLN A 93 3.52 -15.82 10.09
C GLN A 93 4.01 -14.69 11.03
N ALA A 94 3.61 -13.45 10.71
CA ALA A 94 4.07 -12.26 11.42
C ALA A 94 3.59 -12.27 12.89
N GLN A 95 4.50 -11.92 13.80
CA GLN A 95 4.19 -11.78 15.24
C GLN A 95 3.85 -10.35 15.63
N LEU A 96 4.44 -9.36 14.94
CA LEU A 96 4.25 -7.94 15.21
C LEU A 96 3.95 -7.20 13.91
N ARG A 97 3.07 -6.20 13.97
CA ARG A 97 2.83 -5.21 12.91
C ARG A 97 2.81 -3.82 13.53
N ARG A 98 3.66 -2.92 13.02
CA ARG A 98 3.83 -1.55 13.56
C ARG A 98 4.13 -1.53 15.08
N GLY A 99 4.88 -2.51 15.56
CA GLY A 99 5.24 -2.65 16.98
C GLY A 99 4.14 -3.21 17.88
N VAL A 100 2.97 -3.56 17.33
CA VAL A 100 1.84 -4.14 18.05
C VAL A 100 1.69 -5.62 17.67
N PRO A 101 1.33 -6.53 18.59
CA PRO A 101 1.02 -7.92 18.26
C PRO A 101 0.00 -8.05 17.14
N THR A 102 0.25 -8.96 16.19
CA THR A 102 -0.69 -9.24 15.09
C THR A 102 -1.92 -10.01 15.59
N VAL A 103 -3.04 -9.90 14.87
CA VAL A 103 -4.28 -10.62 15.25
C VAL A 103 -4.07 -12.13 15.29
N ASN A 104 -3.29 -12.69 14.36
CA ASN A 104 -2.98 -14.12 14.36
C ASN A 104 -2.07 -14.53 15.53
N SER A 105 -1.15 -13.68 15.99
CA SER A 105 -0.34 -13.98 17.17
C SER A 105 -1.16 -14.01 18.47
N VAL A 106 -2.16 -13.12 18.59
CA VAL A 106 -2.98 -12.98 19.80
C VAL A 106 -4.15 -13.96 19.82
N PHE A 107 -4.84 -14.12 18.70
CA PHE A 107 -6.11 -14.86 18.61
C PHE A 107 -6.04 -16.11 17.72
N GLY A 108 -4.90 -16.36 17.07
CA GLY A 108 -4.67 -17.50 16.19
C GLY A 108 -5.12 -17.25 14.74
N ASN A 109 -4.56 -18.05 13.83
CA ASN A 109 -4.76 -17.92 12.38
C ASN A 109 -6.25 -17.98 11.98
N ARG A 110 -7.04 -18.86 12.61
CA ARG A 110 -8.47 -19.02 12.28
C ARG A 110 -9.26 -17.72 12.50
N VAL A 111 -8.98 -17.02 13.59
CA VAL A 111 -9.64 -15.75 13.91
C VAL A 111 -9.19 -14.66 12.94
N ALA A 112 -7.89 -14.57 12.64
CA ALA A 112 -7.37 -13.58 11.71
C ALA A 112 -7.97 -13.73 10.30
N ILE A 113 -8.06 -14.97 9.79
CA ILE A 113 -8.70 -15.25 8.50
C ILE A 113 -10.17 -14.80 8.50
N GLN A 114 -10.94 -15.22 9.51
CA GLN A 114 -12.36 -14.85 9.63
C GLN A 114 -12.58 -13.34 9.80
N ALA A 115 -11.67 -12.66 10.49
CA ALA A 115 -11.72 -11.21 10.62
C ALA A 115 -11.46 -10.52 9.27
N GLY A 116 -10.50 -11.00 8.47
CA GLY A 116 -10.29 -10.51 7.12
C GLY A 116 -11.49 -10.75 6.21
N ASP A 117 -12.06 -11.97 6.25
CA ASP A 117 -13.25 -12.34 5.48
C ASP A 117 -14.46 -11.46 5.83
N PHE A 118 -14.66 -11.20 7.13
CA PHE A 118 -15.72 -10.31 7.60
C PHE A 118 -15.55 -8.90 7.05
N LEU A 119 -14.33 -8.35 7.05
CA LEU A 119 -14.06 -7.01 6.53
C LEU A 119 -14.26 -6.94 5.01
N PHE A 120 -13.85 -7.97 4.27
CA PHE A 120 -14.14 -8.04 2.84
C PHE A 120 -15.66 -8.12 2.56
N ALA A 121 -16.40 -8.89 3.35
CA ALA A 121 -17.86 -8.99 3.23
C ALA A 121 -18.55 -7.65 3.55
N GLN A 122 -18.13 -6.99 4.63
CA GLN A 122 -18.63 -5.68 5.03
C GLN A 122 -18.33 -4.61 3.97
N ALA A 123 -17.09 -4.58 3.47
CA ALA A 123 -16.68 -3.70 2.38
C ALA A 123 -17.50 -3.94 1.11
N SER A 124 -17.77 -5.21 0.76
CA SER A 124 -18.57 -5.59 -0.40
C SER A 124 -20.03 -5.14 -0.28
N TRP A 125 -20.62 -5.27 0.92
CA TRP A 125 -21.97 -4.79 1.20
C TRP A 125 -22.06 -3.27 1.03
N TYR A 126 -21.13 -2.53 1.65
CA TYR A 126 -21.08 -1.07 1.52
C TYR A 126 -20.78 -0.60 0.10
N LEU A 127 -19.98 -1.36 -0.65
CA LEU A 127 -19.67 -1.07 -2.04
C LEU A 127 -20.92 -1.19 -2.91
N ALA A 128 -21.79 -2.18 -2.65
CA ALA A 128 -23.08 -2.30 -3.31
C ALA A 128 -24.04 -1.16 -2.91
N ASP A 129 -24.03 -0.75 -1.64
CA ASP A 129 -24.84 0.35 -1.10
C ASP A 129 -24.47 1.73 -1.66
N LEU A 130 -23.26 1.90 -2.22
CA LEU A 130 -22.90 3.11 -2.98
C LEU A 130 -23.76 3.33 -4.23
N ASP A 131 -24.42 2.26 -4.72
CA ASP A 131 -25.29 2.28 -5.91
C ASP A 131 -24.59 2.87 -7.15
N ASN A 132 -23.34 2.43 -7.38
CA ASN A 132 -22.55 2.81 -8.54
C ASN A 132 -21.77 1.59 -9.08
N LEU A 133 -22.25 1.01 -10.18
CA LEU A 133 -21.70 -0.22 -10.77
C LEU A 133 -20.24 -0.07 -11.20
N GLN A 134 -19.82 1.12 -11.66
CA GLN A 134 -18.44 1.35 -12.06
C GLN A 134 -17.51 1.27 -10.86
N VAL A 135 -17.86 1.93 -9.75
CA VAL A 135 -17.11 1.86 -8.48
C VAL A 135 -17.08 0.43 -7.95
N VAL A 136 -18.20 -0.30 -8.00
CA VAL A 136 -18.25 -1.72 -7.61
C VAL A 136 -17.22 -2.54 -8.38
N LYS A 137 -17.15 -2.38 -9.70
CA LYS A 137 -16.19 -3.11 -10.54
C LYS A 137 -14.74 -2.74 -10.22
N LEU A 138 -14.44 -1.46 -10.01
CA LEU A 138 -13.10 -0.99 -9.69
C LEU A 138 -12.57 -1.60 -8.39
N LEU A 139 -13.35 -1.56 -7.31
CA LEU A 139 -12.89 -2.06 -6.01
C LEU A 139 -12.96 -3.59 -5.92
N SER A 140 -13.88 -4.24 -6.65
CA SER A 140 -13.87 -5.70 -6.80
C SER A 140 -12.62 -6.19 -7.54
N GLN A 141 -12.15 -5.44 -8.53
CA GLN A 141 -10.90 -5.75 -9.22
C GLN A 141 -9.71 -5.69 -8.27
N VAL A 142 -9.68 -4.76 -7.31
CA VAL A 142 -8.61 -4.69 -6.31
C VAL A 142 -8.55 -5.95 -5.44
N ILE A 143 -9.69 -6.48 -5.01
CA ILE A 143 -9.73 -7.72 -4.21
C ILE A 143 -9.16 -8.89 -5.00
N LYS A 144 -9.51 -8.98 -6.30
CA LYS A 144 -8.91 -9.96 -7.22
C LYS A 144 -7.40 -9.75 -7.37
N ASP A 145 -6.98 -8.51 -7.57
CA ASP A 145 -5.58 -8.14 -7.74
C ASP A 145 -4.76 -8.53 -6.49
N PHE A 146 -5.25 -8.28 -5.28
CA PHE A 146 -4.58 -8.70 -4.04
C PHE A 146 -4.33 -10.21 -4.00
N ALA A 147 -5.35 -11.01 -4.27
CA ALA A 147 -5.19 -12.47 -4.31
C ALA A 147 -4.17 -12.91 -5.38
N GLU A 148 -4.23 -12.33 -6.59
CA GLU A 148 -3.27 -12.61 -7.66
C GLU A 148 -1.84 -12.21 -7.28
N GLY A 149 -1.68 -11.06 -6.62
CA GLY A 149 -0.40 -10.56 -6.11
C GLY A 149 0.23 -11.49 -5.07
N GLU A 150 -0.56 -11.97 -4.10
CA GLU A 150 -0.10 -12.94 -3.10
C GLU A 150 0.30 -14.27 -3.74
N ILE A 151 -0.52 -14.79 -4.65
CA ILE A 151 -0.25 -16.05 -5.36
C ILE A 151 1.08 -15.95 -6.13
N ARG A 152 1.28 -14.87 -6.87
CA ARG A 152 2.53 -14.61 -7.61
C ARG A 152 3.74 -14.51 -6.69
N GLN A 153 3.61 -13.80 -5.57
CA GLN A 153 4.69 -13.72 -4.58
C GLN A 153 5.07 -15.11 -4.08
N GLY A 154 4.09 -15.96 -3.77
CA GLY A 154 4.33 -17.33 -3.31
C GLY A 154 5.10 -18.21 -4.31
N PHE A 155 4.74 -18.14 -5.61
CA PHE A 155 5.43 -18.92 -6.65
C PHE A 155 6.85 -18.45 -6.96
N ASN A 156 7.12 -17.16 -6.75
CA ASN A 156 8.36 -16.51 -7.18
C ASN A 156 9.41 -16.41 -6.05
N ARG A 157 9.18 -17.06 -4.90
CA ARG A 157 10.14 -17.02 -3.77
C ARG A 157 11.47 -17.65 -4.19
N PHE A 158 12.55 -16.92 -3.92
CA PHE A 158 13.93 -17.29 -4.27
C PHE A 158 14.18 -17.51 -5.77
N ASP A 159 13.24 -17.16 -6.64
CA ASP A 159 13.38 -17.33 -8.09
C ASP A 159 14.19 -16.17 -8.68
N THR A 160 15.46 -16.43 -9.01
CA THR A 160 16.35 -15.41 -9.60
C THR A 160 16.08 -15.14 -11.08
N SER A 161 15.15 -15.87 -11.71
CA SER A 161 14.73 -15.65 -13.09
C SER A 161 13.68 -14.56 -13.27
N ILE A 162 13.07 -14.08 -12.17
CA ILE A 162 12.03 -13.05 -12.24
C ILE A 162 12.57 -11.75 -12.84
N THR A 163 11.74 -11.13 -13.66
CA THR A 163 12.10 -9.87 -14.31
C THR A 163 11.67 -8.67 -13.46
N LEU A 164 12.18 -7.49 -13.80
CA LEU A 164 11.70 -6.24 -13.22
C LEU A 164 10.20 -6.03 -13.52
N ASP A 165 9.71 -6.48 -14.68
CA ASP A 165 8.30 -6.38 -15.06
C ASP A 165 7.41 -7.28 -14.19
N ASP A 166 7.86 -8.49 -13.86
CA ASP A 166 7.15 -9.39 -12.93
C ASP A 166 7.05 -8.76 -11.54
N TYR A 167 8.14 -8.16 -11.07
CA TYR A 167 8.16 -7.40 -9.82
C TYR A 167 7.17 -6.23 -9.86
N LEU A 168 7.20 -5.41 -10.92
CA LEU A 168 6.31 -4.26 -11.06
C LEU A 168 4.84 -4.67 -11.15
N LEU A 169 4.53 -5.79 -11.82
CA LEU A 169 3.18 -6.33 -11.90
C LEU A 169 2.69 -6.82 -10.53
N LYS A 170 3.51 -7.58 -9.80
CA LYS A 170 3.22 -8.00 -8.42
C LYS A 170 3.00 -6.79 -7.51
N THR A 171 3.88 -5.80 -7.59
CA THR A 171 3.82 -4.55 -6.80
C THR A 171 2.58 -3.73 -7.15
N TYR A 172 2.17 -3.71 -8.42
CA TYR A 172 0.89 -3.14 -8.81
C TYR A 172 -0.26 -3.87 -8.12
N TYR A 173 -0.29 -5.20 -8.20
CA TYR A 173 -1.36 -6.00 -7.62
C TYR A 173 -1.46 -5.85 -6.10
N LYS A 174 -0.36 -6.02 -5.35
CA LYS A 174 -0.36 -5.96 -3.87
C LYS A 174 -0.58 -4.55 -3.31
N THR A 175 -0.10 -3.51 -4.00
CA THR A 175 -0.02 -2.16 -3.42
C THR A 175 -0.70 -1.09 -4.27
N ALA A 176 -0.28 -0.94 -5.53
CA ALA A 176 -0.71 0.22 -6.33
C ALA A 176 -2.16 0.13 -6.81
N SER A 177 -2.72 -1.07 -7.00
CA SER A 177 -4.07 -1.29 -7.51
C SER A 177 -5.12 -0.66 -6.60
N LEU A 178 -5.00 -0.82 -5.28
CA LEU A 178 -5.94 -0.21 -4.34
C LEU A 178 -5.89 1.32 -4.41
N ILE A 179 -4.70 1.91 -4.49
CA ILE A 179 -4.53 3.37 -4.57
C ILE A 179 -5.10 3.90 -5.89
N ALA A 180 -4.74 3.28 -7.01
CA ALA A 180 -5.19 3.64 -8.35
C ALA A 180 -6.71 3.57 -8.49
N ASN A 181 -7.31 2.44 -8.10
CA ASN A 181 -8.75 2.24 -8.21
C ASN A 181 -9.54 3.09 -7.21
N SER A 182 -9.00 3.37 -6.01
CA SER A 182 -9.67 4.26 -5.05
C SER A 182 -9.65 5.72 -5.52
N ALA A 183 -8.52 6.20 -6.06
CA ALA A 183 -8.44 7.55 -6.66
C ALA A 183 -9.39 7.67 -7.86
N LYS A 184 -9.41 6.66 -8.74
CA LYS A 184 -10.35 6.60 -9.87
C LYS A 184 -11.80 6.58 -9.40
N ALA A 185 -12.13 5.78 -8.41
CA ALA A 185 -13.48 5.67 -7.87
C ALA A 185 -13.97 6.98 -7.23
N ALA A 186 -13.08 7.73 -6.58
CA ALA A 186 -13.40 9.06 -6.05
C ALA A 186 -13.82 10.02 -7.17
N ALA A 187 -13.07 10.05 -8.28
CA ALA A 187 -13.42 10.86 -9.45
C ALA A 187 -14.72 10.41 -10.13
N VAL A 188 -14.99 9.09 -10.17
CA VAL A 188 -16.25 8.54 -10.68
C VAL A 188 -17.44 8.99 -9.82
N LEU A 189 -17.33 8.96 -8.49
CA LEU A 189 -18.38 9.42 -7.58
C LEU A 189 -18.60 10.93 -7.64
N SER A 190 -17.60 11.68 -8.08
CA SER A 190 -17.69 13.11 -8.38
C SER A 190 -18.30 13.42 -9.76
N GLU A 191 -18.65 12.39 -10.54
CA GLU A 191 -19.12 12.53 -11.92
C GLU A 191 -18.15 13.35 -12.80
N ALA A 192 -16.85 13.22 -12.53
CA ALA A 192 -15.82 13.95 -13.25
C ALA A 192 -15.75 13.51 -14.74
N PRO A 193 -15.21 14.35 -15.63
CA PRO A 193 -15.01 13.97 -17.03
C PRO A 193 -14.17 12.68 -17.18
N PRO A 194 -14.38 11.86 -18.23
CA PRO A 194 -13.63 10.63 -18.45
C PRO A 194 -12.10 10.81 -18.43
N GLU A 195 -11.61 11.92 -18.96
CA GLU A 195 -10.19 12.29 -18.92
C GLU A 195 -9.68 12.42 -17.48
N THR A 196 -10.41 13.15 -16.63
CA THR A 196 -10.07 13.29 -15.20
C THR A 196 -10.11 11.95 -14.48
N ILE A 197 -11.10 11.10 -14.78
CA ILE A 197 -11.22 9.77 -14.18
C ILE A 197 -9.98 8.91 -14.49
N GLU A 198 -9.55 8.84 -15.75
CA GLU A 198 -8.35 8.06 -16.13
C GLU A 198 -7.05 8.70 -15.64
N ALA A 199 -6.99 10.03 -15.55
CA ALA A 199 -5.86 10.73 -14.96
C ALA A 199 -5.71 10.35 -13.47
N MET A 200 -6.80 10.31 -12.68
CA MET A 200 -6.73 9.92 -11.28
C MET A 200 -6.28 8.47 -11.08
N TYR A 201 -6.66 7.56 -11.99
CA TYR A 201 -6.10 6.21 -12.02
C TYR A 201 -4.58 6.22 -12.25
N THR A 202 -4.13 6.98 -13.25
CA THR A 202 -2.71 7.10 -13.62
C THR A 202 -1.88 7.67 -12.47
N TYR A 203 -2.36 8.74 -11.82
CA TYR A 203 -1.77 9.30 -10.62
C TYR A 203 -1.62 8.24 -9.53
N GLY A 204 -2.73 7.58 -9.15
CA GLY A 204 -2.73 6.62 -8.05
C GLY A 204 -1.87 5.38 -8.33
N LYS A 205 -1.84 4.90 -9.59
CA LYS A 205 -0.97 3.79 -10.02
C LYS A 205 0.50 4.15 -9.85
N ASN A 206 0.93 5.28 -10.40
CA ASN A 206 2.32 5.70 -10.36
C ASN A 206 2.78 6.03 -8.93
N LEU A 207 1.95 6.72 -8.14
CA LEU A 207 2.23 6.97 -6.73
C LEU A 207 2.37 5.65 -5.95
N GLY A 208 1.45 4.69 -6.17
CA GLY A 208 1.48 3.41 -5.48
C GLY A 208 2.70 2.55 -5.80
N LEU A 209 3.16 2.56 -7.06
CA LEU A 209 4.41 1.91 -7.45
C LEU A 209 5.62 2.58 -6.78
N ALA A 210 5.73 3.90 -6.86
CA ALA A 210 6.80 4.65 -6.20
C ALA A 210 6.83 4.41 -4.69
N PHE A 211 5.65 4.36 -4.05
CA PHE A 211 5.51 4.11 -2.63
C PHE A 211 6.11 2.76 -2.23
N GLN A 212 5.79 1.69 -2.96
CA GLN A 212 6.29 0.35 -2.65
C GLN A 212 7.79 0.23 -2.94
N ILE A 213 8.28 0.78 -4.04
CA ILE A 213 9.72 0.74 -4.36
C ILE A 213 10.52 1.45 -3.26
N VAL A 214 10.01 2.57 -2.73
CA VAL A 214 10.60 3.23 -1.56
C VAL A 214 10.58 2.31 -0.34
N ASP A 215 9.46 1.68 -0.01
CA ASP A 215 9.37 0.74 1.11
C ASP A 215 10.41 -0.39 1.00
N ASP A 216 10.57 -0.94 -0.21
CA ASP A 216 11.54 -2.00 -0.49
C ASP A 216 12.99 -1.49 -0.33
N ILE A 217 13.30 -0.25 -0.70
CA ILE A 217 14.63 0.36 -0.45
C ILE A 217 14.88 0.56 1.05
N LEU A 218 13.86 0.96 1.80
CA LEU A 218 13.97 1.17 3.24
C LEU A 218 14.30 -0.12 3.98
N ASP A 219 13.86 -1.28 3.47
CA ASP A 219 14.19 -2.60 4.01
C ASP A 219 15.71 -2.87 4.05
N PHE A 220 16.49 -2.26 3.15
CA PHE A 220 17.96 -2.41 3.08
C PHE A 220 18.74 -1.29 3.79
N THR A 221 18.14 -0.11 3.90
CA THR A 221 18.84 1.14 4.28
C THR A 221 18.57 1.60 5.71
N ARG A 222 17.41 1.29 6.29
CA ARG A 222 17.07 1.72 7.66
C ARG A 222 17.55 0.75 8.72
N SER A 223 17.70 1.27 9.93
CA SER A 223 18.02 0.47 11.11
C SER A 223 16.82 -0.38 11.56
N THR A 224 17.09 -1.51 12.23
CA THR A 224 16.05 -2.39 12.79
C THR A 224 15.09 -1.67 13.74
N ALA A 225 15.59 -0.66 14.48
CA ALA A 225 14.79 0.14 15.40
C ALA A 225 13.75 1.01 14.67
N GLU A 226 14.04 1.46 13.44
CA GLU A 226 13.14 2.32 12.66
C GLU A 226 12.16 1.53 11.78
N LEU A 227 12.54 0.31 11.37
CA LEU A 227 11.70 -0.57 10.56
C LEU A 227 10.70 -1.36 11.41
N GLY A 228 11.01 -1.60 12.69
CA GLY A 228 10.24 -2.51 13.55
C GLY A 228 10.37 -3.98 13.16
N LYS A 229 11.20 -4.30 12.16
CA LYS A 229 11.60 -5.64 11.70
C LYS A 229 13.10 -5.64 11.35
N PRO A 230 13.79 -6.79 11.36
CA PRO A 230 15.18 -6.89 10.92
C PRO A 230 15.34 -6.39 9.48
N ALA A 231 16.40 -5.63 9.20
CA ALA A 231 16.70 -5.18 7.83
C ALA A 231 16.94 -6.40 6.92
N GLY A 232 16.48 -6.33 5.67
CA GLY A 232 16.59 -7.43 4.71
C GLY A 232 15.63 -8.58 4.98
N SER A 233 14.50 -8.34 5.65
CA SER A 233 13.50 -9.40 5.88
C SER A 233 12.94 -9.91 4.57
N ASP A 234 12.72 -9.02 3.61
CA ASP A 234 12.09 -9.40 2.34
C ASP A 234 13.02 -10.34 1.56
N LEU A 235 14.32 -10.02 1.54
CA LEU A 235 15.33 -10.89 0.95
C LEU A 235 15.43 -12.23 1.70
N ARG A 236 15.44 -12.23 3.03
CA ARG A 236 15.48 -13.45 3.85
C ARG A 236 14.32 -14.39 3.52
N ASP A 237 13.13 -13.83 3.33
CA ASP A 237 11.93 -14.61 3.04
C ASP A 237 11.85 -15.04 1.56
N GLY A 238 12.85 -14.66 0.75
CA GLY A 238 12.94 -15.02 -0.68
C GLY A 238 12.17 -14.07 -1.59
N ASN A 239 11.66 -12.95 -1.08
CA ASN A 239 10.99 -11.94 -1.88
C ASN A 239 12.04 -11.03 -2.53
N LEU A 240 12.35 -11.29 -3.81
CA LEU A 240 13.32 -10.48 -4.54
C LEU A 240 12.67 -9.16 -4.97
N THR A 241 13.06 -8.07 -4.32
CA THR A 241 12.57 -6.70 -4.57
C THR A 241 13.49 -5.93 -5.51
N ALA A 242 13.09 -4.72 -5.91
CA ALA A 242 13.85 -3.92 -6.89
C ALA A 242 15.36 -3.80 -6.58
N PRO A 243 15.82 -3.51 -5.34
CA PRO A 243 17.25 -3.48 -5.04
C PRO A 243 17.98 -4.80 -5.34
N VAL A 244 17.33 -5.93 -5.13
CA VAL A 244 17.91 -7.26 -5.40
C VAL A 244 17.97 -7.52 -6.90
N LEU A 245 16.91 -7.21 -7.63
CA LEU A 245 16.82 -7.43 -9.08
C LEU A 245 17.84 -6.59 -9.84
N PHE A 246 18.09 -5.35 -9.40
CA PHE A 246 19.17 -4.53 -9.96
C PHE A 246 20.58 -5.02 -9.55
N ALA A 247 20.70 -5.75 -8.43
CA ALA A 247 21.98 -6.28 -7.95
C ALA A 247 22.38 -7.59 -8.63
N LEU A 248 21.43 -8.47 -8.98
CA LEU A 248 21.68 -9.76 -9.63
C LEU A 248 22.66 -9.68 -10.82
N PRO A 249 22.47 -8.80 -11.82
CA PRO A 249 23.41 -8.71 -12.96
C PRO A 249 24.79 -8.14 -12.58
N LYS A 250 24.93 -7.48 -11.43
CA LYS A 250 26.15 -6.80 -10.98
C LYS A 250 26.97 -7.64 -9.99
N ALA A 251 26.32 -8.56 -9.28
CA ALA A 251 26.93 -9.42 -8.28
C ALA A 251 26.53 -10.89 -8.53
N PRO A 252 27.19 -11.60 -9.46
CA PRO A 252 26.80 -12.94 -9.86
C PRO A 252 26.72 -13.96 -8.70
N TYR A 253 27.55 -13.80 -7.67
CA TYR A 253 27.52 -14.67 -6.49
C TYR A 253 26.20 -14.58 -5.69
N LEU A 254 25.44 -13.49 -5.85
CA LEU A 254 24.12 -13.32 -5.23
C LEU A 254 23.14 -14.41 -5.70
N HIS A 255 23.24 -14.89 -6.94
CA HIS A 255 22.42 -16.00 -7.43
C HIS A 255 22.61 -17.25 -6.57
N THR A 256 23.87 -17.64 -6.31
CA THR A 256 24.19 -18.83 -5.52
C THR A 256 23.65 -18.73 -4.09
N LEU A 257 23.73 -17.54 -3.47
CA LEU A 257 23.22 -17.31 -2.11
C LEU A 257 21.69 -17.44 -2.05
N ILE A 258 20.98 -16.92 -3.07
CA ILE A 258 19.52 -16.98 -3.16
C ILE A 258 19.05 -18.42 -3.47
N GLU A 259 19.68 -19.10 -4.43
CA GLU A 259 19.31 -20.47 -4.85
C GLU A 259 19.44 -21.50 -3.73
N ARG A 260 20.36 -21.27 -2.79
CA ARG A 260 20.51 -22.10 -1.58
C ARG A 260 19.75 -21.57 -0.37
N GLU A 261 18.85 -20.61 -0.59
CA GLU A 261 17.96 -20.02 0.42
C GLU A 261 18.70 -19.51 1.67
N PHE A 262 19.91 -18.97 1.48
CA PHE A 262 20.78 -18.49 2.57
C PHE A 262 21.02 -19.52 3.68
N SER A 263 21.12 -20.80 3.32
CA SER A 263 21.23 -21.92 4.26
C SER A 263 22.56 -22.00 5.03
N GLU A 264 23.60 -21.28 4.60
CA GLU A 264 24.89 -21.24 5.30
C GLU A 264 25.03 -20.01 6.21
N GLU A 265 25.87 -20.16 7.25
CA GLU A 265 26.14 -19.08 8.20
C GLU A 265 26.76 -17.87 7.50
N GLY A 266 26.14 -16.70 7.65
CA GLY A 266 26.62 -15.44 7.04
C GLY A 266 26.12 -15.18 5.61
N ASP A 267 25.33 -16.08 5.01
CA ASP A 267 24.82 -15.92 3.65
C ASP A 267 24.00 -14.66 3.45
N LEU A 268 23.01 -14.46 4.33
CA LEU A 268 22.13 -13.29 4.26
C LEU A 268 22.93 -11.99 4.44
N GLU A 269 23.90 -11.97 5.35
CA GLU A 269 24.75 -10.80 5.57
C GLU A 269 25.62 -10.50 4.33
N THR A 270 26.18 -11.54 3.73
CA THR A 270 26.95 -11.43 2.48
C THR A 270 26.07 -10.91 1.34
N ALA A 271 24.86 -11.45 1.17
CA ALA A 271 23.91 -11.02 0.16
C ALA A 271 23.51 -9.54 0.35
N LEU A 272 23.21 -9.12 1.58
CA LEU A 272 22.90 -7.72 1.89
C LEU A 272 24.06 -6.78 1.57
N ASN A 273 25.30 -7.21 1.85
CA ASN A 273 26.49 -6.42 1.52
C ASN A 273 26.70 -6.32 -0.01
N LEU A 274 26.48 -7.40 -0.76
CA LEU A 274 26.54 -7.38 -2.23
C LEU A 274 25.52 -6.40 -2.82
N VAL A 275 24.26 -6.44 -2.34
CA VAL A 275 23.21 -5.50 -2.78
C VAL A 275 23.64 -4.05 -2.49
N ARG A 276 24.13 -3.76 -1.28
CA ARG A 276 24.57 -2.41 -0.88
C ARG A 276 25.77 -1.90 -1.70
N GLN A 277 26.73 -2.76 -2.04
CA GLN A 277 27.96 -2.37 -2.75
C GLN A 277 27.80 -2.30 -4.28
N SER A 278 26.77 -2.95 -4.84
CA SER A 278 26.54 -3.00 -6.30
C SER A 278 26.03 -1.70 -6.94
N GLY A 279 25.63 -0.71 -6.12
CA GLY A 279 24.92 0.48 -6.60
C GLY A 279 23.45 0.23 -6.98
N ALA A 280 22.93 -0.98 -6.79
CA ALA A 280 21.56 -1.34 -7.13
C ALA A 280 20.48 -0.59 -6.32
N ILE A 281 20.82 -0.17 -5.10
CA ILE A 281 19.94 0.70 -4.29
C ILE A 281 19.71 2.03 -5.01
N GLU A 282 20.73 2.59 -5.67
CA GLU A 282 20.59 3.85 -6.40
C GLU A 282 19.74 3.68 -7.67
N ASP A 283 19.86 2.55 -8.37
CA ASP A 283 18.97 2.24 -9.50
C ASP A 283 17.51 2.12 -9.06
N ALA A 284 17.26 1.46 -7.92
CA ALA A 284 15.92 1.38 -7.34
C ALA A 284 15.39 2.77 -6.95
N ARG A 285 16.24 3.67 -6.42
CA ARG A 285 15.86 5.07 -6.14
C ARG A 285 15.48 5.82 -7.42
N ASN A 286 16.23 5.63 -8.50
CA ASN A 286 15.91 6.23 -9.80
C ASN A 286 14.57 5.73 -10.34
N LEU A 287 14.29 4.42 -10.21
CA LEU A 287 13.00 3.84 -10.59
C LEU A 287 11.84 4.41 -9.76
N ALA A 288 12.00 4.54 -8.43
CA ALA A 288 10.99 5.16 -7.59
C ALA A 288 10.72 6.62 -7.99
N LYS A 289 11.78 7.37 -8.31
CA LYS A 289 11.69 8.76 -8.77
C LYS A 289 10.97 8.86 -10.12
N GLU A 290 11.25 7.96 -11.06
CA GLU A 290 10.56 7.91 -12.36
C GLU A 290 9.05 7.77 -12.18
N TYR A 291 8.60 6.80 -11.36
CA TYR A 291 7.18 6.63 -11.07
C TYR A 291 6.57 7.82 -10.32
N ALA A 292 7.26 8.37 -9.32
CA ALA A 292 6.76 9.54 -8.60
C ALA A 292 6.58 10.76 -9.54
N GLN A 293 7.54 10.99 -10.44
CA GLN A 293 7.46 12.07 -11.44
C GLN A 293 6.39 11.80 -12.50
N ALA A 294 6.20 10.55 -12.91
CA ALA A 294 5.15 10.15 -13.85
C ALA A 294 3.72 10.32 -13.28
N ALA A 295 3.56 10.47 -11.97
CA ALA A 295 2.26 10.75 -11.34
C ALA A 295 1.84 12.22 -11.51
N LEU A 296 2.78 13.17 -11.58
CA LEU A 296 2.50 14.60 -11.50
C LEU A 296 1.69 15.17 -12.68
N PRO A 297 1.97 14.83 -13.97
CA PRO A 297 1.20 15.36 -15.10
C PRO A 297 -0.29 15.02 -15.02
N ALA A 298 -0.63 13.87 -14.43
CA ALA A 298 -2.01 13.44 -14.26
C ALA A 298 -2.82 14.33 -13.29
N LEU A 299 -2.17 15.18 -12.49
CA LEU A 299 -2.84 16.15 -11.64
C LEU A 299 -3.18 17.47 -12.36
N GLU A 300 -2.66 17.69 -13.57
CA GLU A 300 -2.85 18.97 -14.29
C GLU A 300 -4.29 19.20 -14.74
N VAL A 301 -5.04 18.13 -14.94
CA VAL A 301 -6.47 18.15 -15.27
C VAL A 301 -7.36 18.65 -14.12
N LEU A 302 -6.84 18.68 -12.90
CA LEU A 302 -7.56 19.19 -11.72
C LEU A 302 -7.39 20.70 -11.59
N PRO A 303 -8.41 21.45 -11.14
CA PRO A 303 -8.26 22.88 -10.87
C PRO A 303 -7.20 23.14 -9.77
N PRO A 304 -6.44 24.25 -9.86
CA PRO A 304 -5.53 24.66 -8.78
C PRO A 304 -6.27 24.79 -7.46
N SER A 305 -5.85 24.02 -6.46
CA SER A 305 -6.50 23.94 -5.15
C SER A 305 -5.56 23.34 -4.11
N GLU A 306 -5.81 23.57 -2.82
CA GLU A 306 -5.03 22.96 -1.74
C GLU A 306 -5.00 21.41 -1.82
N PRO A 307 -6.10 20.71 -2.13
CA PRO A 307 -6.07 19.25 -2.30
C PRO A 307 -5.19 18.80 -3.47
N ARG A 308 -5.22 19.50 -4.62
CA ARG A 308 -4.31 19.22 -5.74
C ARG A 308 -2.84 19.40 -5.32
N GLN A 309 -2.54 20.47 -4.57
CA GLN A 309 -1.19 20.72 -4.07
C GLN A 309 -0.74 19.62 -3.09
N ALA A 310 -1.62 19.17 -2.19
CA ALA A 310 -1.32 18.07 -1.27
C ALA A 310 -1.08 16.74 -2.01
N LEU A 311 -1.84 16.44 -3.07
CA LEU A 311 -1.59 15.28 -3.95
C LEU A 311 -0.21 15.36 -4.62
N SER A 312 0.21 16.54 -5.07
CA SER A 312 1.56 16.75 -5.61
C SER A 312 2.63 16.59 -4.53
N GLN A 313 2.45 17.20 -3.36
CA GLN A 313 3.42 17.09 -2.26
C GLN A 313 3.54 15.65 -1.75
N LEU A 314 2.49 14.83 -1.91
CA LEU A 314 2.54 13.43 -1.52
C LEU A 314 3.56 12.63 -2.33
N THR A 315 3.77 12.96 -3.61
CA THR A 315 4.83 12.30 -4.42
C THR A 315 6.21 12.67 -3.91
N ASP A 316 6.41 13.93 -3.52
CA ASP A 316 7.68 14.40 -2.95
C ASP A 316 7.93 13.74 -1.59
N TYR A 317 6.91 13.73 -0.72
CA TYR A 317 6.99 13.07 0.58
C TYR A 317 7.38 11.59 0.45
N VAL A 318 6.85 10.87 -0.56
CA VAL A 318 7.21 9.46 -0.79
C VAL A 318 8.71 9.32 -1.03
N LEU A 319 9.32 10.20 -1.84
CA LEU A 319 10.76 10.16 -2.11
C LEU A 319 11.60 10.67 -0.94
N GLU A 320 11.14 11.71 -0.21
CA GLU A 320 11.83 12.27 0.94
C GLU A 320 12.06 11.25 2.06
N ARG A 321 11.24 10.20 2.16
CA ARG A 321 11.42 9.11 3.14
C ARG A 321 12.75 8.36 3.02
N LEU A 322 13.44 8.48 1.89
CA LEU A 322 14.72 7.86 1.62
C LEU A 322 15.91 8.62 2.26
N TYR A 323 15.67 9.83 2.80
CA TYR A 323 16.69 10.74 3.30
C TYR A 323 16.47 11.16 4.75
#